data_AF-A0A916B3X2-F1
#
_entry.id   AF-A0A916B3X2-F1
#
_cell.length_a   1.000
_cell.length_b   1.000
_cell.length_c   1.000
_cell.angle_alpha   90.00
_cell.angle_beta   90.00
_cell.angle_gamma   90.00
#
_symmetry.space_group_name_H-M   'P 1'
#
loop_
_entity.id
_entity.type
_entity.pdbx_description
1 polymer ?
#
loop_
_entity_poly.entity_id
_entity_poly.type
_entity_poly.pdbx_seq_one_letter_code
_entity_poly.pdbx_strand_id
1 'polypeptide(L)'
;MTILSLSKCYSRQRATVESNCSLAAEKKKRSTSINDQIPFVSKRVFRVLLLSLLVTGIDCRAEENYDSFISLQLENDLWGSNDDRFYTHGSKFSWATNEPAPEFLTRLTELLPFYKKGPIERHGFEIGQAIFTPEDIEATALIEDDRPYASWLYLNTGIGHVYRDRGDRDRLNMLLLTIGIVGPSSLGEETQEAVHSVFDNTDPQGWDNQLEDELGLNFTFLNKSRRIYGFDMVQ
;
A
#
# COMPACT_ATOMS: atom_id res chain seq x y z
N MET A 1 -10.37 4.76 -14.55
CA MET A 1 -9.61 4.20 -13.41
C MET A 1 -9.31 2.70 -13.55
N THR A 2 -8.03 2.33 -13.71
CA THR A 2 -7.52 0.94 -13.67
C THR A 2 -6.81 0.69 -12.35
N ILE A 3 -7.17 -0.40 -11.66
CA ILE A 3 -6.54 -0.82 -10.40
C ILE A 3 -5.81 -2.15 -10.65
N LEU A 4 -4.50 -2.16 -10.44
CA LEU A 4 -3.70 -3.38 -10.37
C LEU A 4 -3.39 -3.68 -8.91
N SER A 5 -3.87 -4.82 -8.41
CA SER A 5 -3.57 -5.30 -7.06
C SER A 5 -2.84 -6.63 -7.13
N LEU A 6 -1.62 -6.67 -6.62
CA LEU A 6 -0.84 -7.89 -6.42
C LEU A 6 -0.81 -8.20 -4.94
N SER A 7 -0.96 -9.47 -4.58
CA SER A 7 -0.92 -9.87 -3.18
C SER A 7 -0.33 -11.25 -2.97
N LYS A 8 0.36 -11.42 -1.83
CA LYS A 8 1.00 -12.67 -1.46
C LYS A 8 0.81 -12.97 0.03
N CYS A 9 0.44 -14.21 0.32
CA CYS A 9 0.30 -14.71 1.69
C CYS A 9 1.54 -15.53 2.09
N TYR A 10 1.88 -15.49 3.38
CA TYR A 10 2.99 -16.27 3.95
C TYR A 10 2.51 -17.04 5.19
N SER A 11 2.88 -18.32 5.30
CA SER A 11 2.74 -19.12 6.53
C SER A 11 4.14 -19.51 7.04
N ARG A 12 4.37 -19.45 8.35
CA ARG A 12 5.55 -20.06 8.96
C ARG A 12 5.26 -21.54 9.17
N GLN A 13 5.83 -22.41 8.33
CA GLN A 13 6.11 -23.76 8.79
C GLN A 13 7.12 -23.65 9.94
N ARG A 14 6.74 -24.08 11.16
CA ARG A 14 7.70 -24.28 12.25
C ARG A 14 8.72 -25.32 11.76
N ALA A 15 9.92 -24.86 11.41
CA ALA A 15 11.03 -25.75 11.10
C ALA A 15 11.39 -26.53 12.37
N THR A 16 10.91 -27.76 12.47
CA THR A 16 11.51 -28.78 13.31
C THR A 16 12.90 -29.08 12.76
N VAL A 17 13.88 -29.00 13.65
CA VAL A 17 15.31 -29.28 13.47
C VAL A 17 15.55 -30.59 12.72
N GLU A 18 16.38 -30.58 11.68
CA GLU A 18 17.43 -31.60 11.46
C GLU A 18 18.44 -31.23 10.35
N SER A 19 19.67 -30.95 10.81
CA SER A 19 20.97 -31.36 10.24
C SER A 19 21.52 -30.81 8.90
N ASN A 20 22.74 -30.28 9.03
CA ASN A 20 23.89 -30.38 8.13
C ASN A 20 23.91 -29.61 6.80
N CYS A 21 24.60 -28.46 6.80
CA CYS A 21 25.68 -28.24 5.83
C CYS A 21 26.76 -27.33 6.42
N SER A 22 27.93 -27.92 6.66
CA SER A 22 29.15 -27.29 7.17
C SER A 22 29.93 -26.57 6.07
N LEU A 23 30.44 -25.38 6.42
CA LEU A 23 31.75 -24.79 6.09
C LEU A 23 32.26 -24.82 4.64
N ALA A 24 32.46 -23.61 4.08
CA ALA A 24 33.78 -23.19 3.61
C ALA A 24 33.85 -21.65 3.56
N ALA A 25 34.75 -21.09 4.37
CA ALA A 25 35.14 -19.70 4.33
C ALA A 25 36.30 -19.54 3.34
N GLU A 26 36.27 -18.52 2.48
CA GLU A 26 37.51 -17.99 1.90
C GLU A 26 37.46 -16.46 1.82
N LYS A 27 38.38 -15.82 2.56
CA LYS A 27 38.67 -14.39 2.55
C LYS A 27 39.48 -14.05 1.30
N LYS A 28 39.06 -13.03 0.54
CA LYS A 28 40.02 -12.20 -0.21
C LYS A 28 39.58 -10.73 -0.24
N LYS A 29 40.39 -9.89 0.43
CA LYS A 29 40.35 -8.42 0.40
C LYS A 29 40.58 -7.92 -1.03
N ARG A 30 39.72 -7.02 -1.52
CA ARG A 30 40.13 -5.93 -2.41
C ARG A 30 39.22 -4.72 -2.19
N SER A 31 39.86 -3.63 -1.76
CA SER A 31 39.31 -2.29 -1.65
C SER A 31 39.23 -1.69 -3.06
N THR A 32 38.05 -1.28 -3.49
CA THR A 32 37.86 -0.31 -4.58
C THR A 32 36.58 0.46 -4.32
N SER A 33 36.74 1.78 -4.27
CA SER A 33 35.71 2.82 -4.19
C SER A 33 34.58 2.56 -5.20
N ILE A 34 33.33 2.50 -4.72
CA ILE A 34 32.12 2.47 -5.56
C ILE A 34 31.38 3.78 -5.30
N ASN A 35 31.93 4.86 -5.85
CA ASN A 35 31.15 6.00 -6.28
C ASN A 35 31.25 5.96 -7.81
N ASP A 36 30.13 6.18 -8.48
CA ASP A 36 29.90 6.09 -9.93
C ASP A 36 29.78 4.66 -10.47
N GLN A 37 28.54 4.26 -10.78
CA GLN A 37 28.09 3.37 -11.88
C GLN A 37 26.76 2.69 -11.50
N ILE A 38 25.69 3.47 -11.34
CA ILE A 38 24.33 2.93 -11.52
C ILE A 38 24.02 3.10 -13.02
N PRO A 39 23.93 2.01 -13.82
CA PRO A 39 23.64 2.16 -15.23
C PRO A 39 22.18 2.56 -15.39
N PHE A 40 21.98 3.61 -16.19
CA PHE A 40 20.69 4.07 -16.70
C PHE A 40 19.96 2.89 -17.36
N VAL A 41 19.07 2.23 -16.62
CA VAL A 41 18.27 1.11 -17.14
C VAL A 41 17.36 1.69 -18.22
N SER A 42 17.60 1.32 -19.48
CA SER A 42 16.86 1.88 -20.61
C SER A 42 15.34 1.69 -20.43
N LYS A 43 14.55 2.70 -20.81
CA LYS A 43 13.07 2.76 -20.71
C LYS A 43 12.37 1.48 -21.24
N ARG A 44 12.99 0.75 -22.17
CA ARG A 44 12.47 -0.52 -22.73
C ARG A 44 12.60 -1.71 -21.77
N VAL A 45 13.67 -1.79 -20.98
CA VAL A 45 13.90 -2.88 -20.03
C VAL A 45 12.94 -2.77 -18.84
N PHE A 46 12.67 -1.53 -18.39
CA PHE A 46 11.70 -1.26 -17.33
C PHE A 46 10.25 -1.57 -17.77
N ARG A 47 9.86 -1.19 -19.00
CA ARG A 47 8.55 -1.56 -19.58
C ARG A 47 8.33 -3.07 -19.64
N VAL A 48 9.36 -3.87 -19.97
CA VAL A 48 9.26 -5.34 -19.99
C VAL A 48 9.20 -5.93 -18.58
N LEU A 49 9.91 -5.36 -17.60
CA LEU A 49 9.85 -5.79 -16.19
C LEU A 49 8.49 -5.49 -15.53
N LEU A 50 7.83 -4.40 -15.91
CA LEU A 50 6.52 -4.03 -15.38
C LEU A 50 5.38 -4.81 -16.04
N LEU A 51 5.49 -5.13 -17.35
CA LEU A 51 4.61 -6.06 -18.05
C LEU A 51 4.81 -7.52 -17.64
N SER A 52 6.01 -7.93 -17.21
CA SER A 52 6.22 -9.28 -16.68
C SER A 52 5.68 -9.44 -15.25
N LEU A 53 5.59 -8.35 -14.48
CA LEU A 53 4.91 -8.32 -13.18
C LEU A 53 3.38 -8.49 -13.31
N LEU A 54 2.80 -8.08 -14.44
CA LEU A 54 1.38 -8.18 -14.78
C LEU A 54 0.89 -9.62 -15.10
N VAL A 55 1.79 -10.59 -15.36
CA VAL A 55 1.40 -11.94 -15.82
C VAL A 55 1.66 -13.05 -14.79
N THR A 56 2.23 -12.73 -13.62
CA THR A 56 2.27 -13.72 -12.53
C THR A 56 1.03 -13.58 -11.66
N GLY A 57 -0.09 -14.11 -12.14
CA GLY A 57 -1.20 -14.50 -11.28
C GLY A 57 -0.67 -15.56 -10.31
N ILE A 58 -0.26 -15.14 -9.11
CA ILE A 58 0.12 -16.08 -8.06
C ILE A 58 -1.18 -16.76 -7.65
N ASP A 59 -1.32 -18.00 -8.10
CA ASP A 59 -2.36 -18.94 -7.74
C ASP A 59 -2.33 -19.10 -6.21
N CYS A 60 -3.10 -18.28 -5.50
CA CYS A 60 -3.27 -18.36 -4.07
C CYS A 60 -4.20 -19.56 -3.82
N ARG A 61 -3.62 -20.76 -3.86
CA ARG A 61 -4.28 -21.96 -3.35
C ARG A 61 -4.50 -21.74 -1.85
N ALA A 62 -5.76 -21.56 -1.48
CA ALA A 62 -6.23 -21.36 -0.12
C ALA A 62 -5.69 -22.44 0.83
N GLU A 63 -4.67 -22.09 1.60
CA GLU A 63 -4.23 -22.82 2.78
C GLU A 63 -4.73 -21.99 3.97
N GLU A 64 -5.60 -22.57 4.82
CA GLU A 64 -6.49 -21.84 5.73
C GLU A 64 -5.81 -21.01 6.85
N ASN A 65 -4.49 -21.05 6.99
CA ASN A 65 -3.75 -20.32 8.03
C ASN A 65 -2.50 -19.63 7.47
N TYR A 66 -2.67 -18.42 6.96
CA TYR A 66 -1.56 -17.52 6.66
C TYR A 66 -1.30 -16.60 7.83
N ASP A 67 -0.04 -16.50 8.23
CA ASP A 67 0.40 -15.64 9.33
C ASP A 67 0.51 -14.18 8.90
N SER A 68 0.76 -13.93 7.61
CA SER A 68 0.85 -12.57 7.08
C SER A 68 0.46 -12.48 5.61
N PHE A 69 0.13 -11.26 5.20
CA PHE A 69 -0.29 -10.88 3.88
C PHE A 69 0.43 -9.60 3.46
N ILE A 70 0.91 -9.57 2.23
CA ILE A 70 1.49 -8.38 1.60
C ILE A 70 0.66 -8.06 0.36
N SER A 71 0.38 -6.78 0.13
CA SER A 71 -0.27 -6.29 -1.09
C SER A 71 0.44 -5.06 -1.63
N LEU A 72 0.50 -4.97 -2.95
CA LEU A 72 0.83 -3.77 -3.70
C LEU A 72 -0.38 -3.41 -4.56
N GLN A 73 -0.90 -2.20 -4.40
CA GLN A 73 -1.98 -1.65 -5.18
C GLN A 73 -1.46 -0.42 -5.94
N LEU A 74 -1.65 -0.44 -7.25
CA LEU A 74 -1.35 0.67 -8.14
C LEU A 74 -2.63 1.05 -8.86
N GLU A 75 -3.04 2.29 -8.69
CA GLU A 75 -4.20 2.89 -9.31
C GLU A 75 -3.72 3.97 -10.27
N ASN A 76 -4.19 3.90 -11.50
CA ASN A 76 -3.85 4.89 -12.50
C ASN A 76 -5.06 5.12 -13.40
N ASP A 77 -5.23 6.36 -13.84
CA ASP A 77 -6.26 6.72 -14.80
C ASP A 77 -5.86 6.55 -16.28
N LEU A 78 -4.67 5.99 -16.56
CA LEU A 78 -4.13 5.67 -17.89
C LEU A 78 -5.09 4.95 -18.88
N TRP A 79 -6.25 4.45 -18.43
CA TRP A 79 -7.18 3.66 -19.25
C TRP A 79 -8.66 4.01 -19.04
N GLY A 80 -8.98 5.09 -18.30
CA GLY A 80 -10.34 5.56 -18.10
C GLY A 80 -10.71 6.63 -19.11
N SER A 81 -11.86 6.52 -19.76
CA SER A 81 -12.45 7.61 -20.54
C SER A 81 -12.60 8.86 -19.66
N ASN A 82 -11.93 9.96 -20.01
CA ASN A 82 -12.13 11.42 -19.77
C ASN A 82 -13.12 11.96 -18.69
N ASP A 83 -13.66 11.17 -17.77
CA ASP A 83 -14.75 11.56 -16.87
C ASP A 83 -14.32 11.62 -15.39
N ASP A 84 -13.25 10.93 -14.98
CA ASP A 84 -12.72 10.98 -13.61
C ASP A 84 -11.63 12.06 -13.48
N ARG A 85 -12.02 13.32 -13.69
CA ARG A 85 -11.16 14.51 -13.89
C ARG A 85 -10.17 14.87 -12.76
N PHE A 86 -10.03 14.05 -11.72
CA PHE A 86 -9.81 14.55 -10.37
C PHE A 86 -8.87 13.70 -9.49
N TYR A 87 -8.43 12.51 -9.93
CA TYR A 87 -7.49 11.64 -9.23
C TYR A 87 -6.53 11.00 -10.23
N THR A 88 -5.25 11.32 -10.12
CA THR A 88 -4.27 11.06 -11.20
C THR A 88 -3.55 9.74 -10.98
N HIS A 89 -3.13 9.47 -9.73
CA HIS A 89 -2.37 8.28 -9.40
C HIS A 89 -2.46 7.95 -7.91
N GLY A 90 -2.56 6.67 -7.58
CA GLY A 90 -2.37 6.18 -6.23
C GLY A 90 -1.52 4.94 -6.20
N SER A 91 -0.52 4.93 -5.32
CA SER A 91 0.29 3.73 -5.08
C SER A 91 0.27 3.39 -3.60
N LYS A 92 0.21 2.10 -3.29
CA LYS A 92 0.02 1.65 -1.93
C LYS A 92 0.64 0.28 -1.71
N PHE A 93 1.46 0.18 -0.67
CA PHE A 93 2.00 -1.08 -0.18
C PHE A 93 1.42 -1.35 1.19
N SER A 94 0.85 -2.54 1.38
CA SER A 94 0.23 -2.96 2.62
C SER A 94 0.87 -4.26 3.11
N TRP A 95 1.11 -4.34 4.42
CA TRP A 95 1.52 -5.56 5.11
C TRP A 95 0.60 -5.76 6.32
N ALA A 96 0.02 -6.95 6.45
CA ALA A 96 -0.83 -7.34 7.56
C ALA A 96 -0.35 -8.68 8.13
N THR A 97 -0.49 -8.86 9.44
CA THR A 97 -0.02 -10.05 10.15
C THR A 97 -0.97 -10.44 11.30
N ASN A 98 -0.95 -11.71 11.66
CA ASN A 98 -1.61 -12.25 12.85
C ASN A 98 -0.70 -12.22 14.10
N GLU A 99 0.55 -11.76 13.96
CA GLU A 99 1.41 -11.49 15.11
C GLU A 99 0.75 -10.45 16.05
N PRO A 100 1.04 -10.48 17.37
CA PRO A 100 0.46 -9.52 18.30
C PRO A 100 0.73 -8.07 17.88
N ALA A 101 -0.29 -7.23 17.97
CA ALA A 101 -0.16 -5.82 17.67
C ALA A 101 0.85 -5.11 18.59
N PRO A 102 1.54 -4.07 18.10
CA PRO A 102 2.31 -3.15 18.94
C PRO A 102 1.48 -2.64 20.13
N GLU A 103 2.11 -2.58 21.31
CA GLU A 103 1.41 -2.28 22.56
C GLU A 103 0.61 -0.97 22.52
N PHE A 104 1.10 0.05 21.81
CA PHE A 104 0.41 1.33 21.69
C PHE A 104 -0.96 1.21 20.99
N LEU A 105 -1.08 0.34 19.97
CA LEU A 105 -2.36 0.08 19.30
C LEU A 105 -3.31 -0.64 20.26
N THR A 106 -2.81 -1.64 20.98
CA THR A 106 -3.62 -2.37 21.98
C THR A 106 -4.13 -1.45 23.08
N ARG A 107 -3.27 -0.60 23.65
CA ARG A 107 -3.66 0.41 24.64
C ARG A 107 -4.69 1.40 24.08
N LEU A 108 -4.54 1.81 22.82
CA LEU A 108 -5.49 2.71 22.18
C LEU A 108 -6.88 2.08 22.03
N THR A 109 -6.95 0.77 21.75
CA THR A 109 -8.25 0.07 21.75
C THR A 109 -8.92 0.02 23.13
N GLU A 110 -8.14 -0.04 24.20
CA GLU A 110 -8.64 -0.08 25.58
C GLU A 110 -9.21 1.27 26.05
N LEU A 111 -8.72 2.38 25.47
CA LEU A 111 -9.24 3.71 25.71
C LEU A 111 -10.61 3.96 25.05
N LEU A 112 -11.04 3.09 24.13
CA LEU A 112 -12.26 3.26 23.36
C LEU A 112 -13.35 2.32 23.89
N PRO A 113 -14.34 2.82 24.66
CA PRO A 113 -15.32 1.96 25.34
C PRO A 113 -16.23 1.18 24.38
N PHE A 114 -16.28 1.59 23.11
CA PHE A 114 -17.04 0.93 22.05
C PHE A 114 -16.22 -0.09 21.24
N TYR A 115 -14.90 -0.17 21.45
CA TYR A 115 -14.05 -1.12 20.75
C TYR A 115 -14.18 -2.50 21.39
N LYS A 116 -14.66 -3.47 20.63
CA LYS A 116 -14.74 -4.87 21.07
C LYS A 116 -13.58 -5.66 20.49
N LYS A 117 -12.79 -6.27 21.37
CA LYS A 117 -11.77 -7.26 21.02
C LYS A 117 -12.46 -8.61 20.73
N GLY A 118 -11.85 -9.38 19.84
CA GLY A 118 -12.36 -10.68 19.38
C GLY A 118 -11.25 -11.72 19.33
N PRO A 119 -11.57 -13.00 19.10
CA PRO A 119 -10.59 -14.09 19.08
C PRO A 119 -9.58 -14.00 17.94
N ILE A 120 -9.90 -13.29 16.85
CA ILE A 120 -8.99 -13.12 15.72
C ILE A 120 -8.52 -11.67 15.74
N GLU A 121 -7.24 -11.47 16.01
CA GLU A 121 -6.54 -10.19 15.93
C GLU A 121 -5.70 -10.15 14.65
N ARG A 122 -5.69 -8.99 13.99
CA ARG A 122 -4.75 -8.66 12.93
C ARG A 122 -4.25 -7.25 13.12
N HIS A 123 -2.98 -7.01 12.86
CA HIS A 123 -2.48 -5.65 12.72
C HIS A 123 -1.73 -5.51 11.41
N GLY A 124 -1.53 -4.27 10.98
CA GLY A 124 -0.85 -4.01 9.73
C GLY A 124 -0.29 -2.61 9.64
N PHE A 125 0.56 -2.46 8.63
CA PHE A 125 1.16 -1.21 8.20
C PHE A 125 0.92 -1.04 6.73
N GLU A 126 0.74 0.20 6.32
CA GLU A 126 0.56 0.53 4.92
C GLU A 126 1.23 1.87 4.64
N ILE A 127 2.02 1.94 3.58
CA ILE A 127 2.54 3.20 3.06
C ILE A 127 1.89 3.44 1.72
N GLY A 128 1.42 4.66 1.48
CA GLY A 128 0.81 5.01 0.22
C GLY A 128 0.99 6.47 -0.12
N GLN A 129 0.79 6.77 -1.39
CA GLN A 129 0.83 8.11 -1.94
C GLN A 129 -0.37 8.29 -2.87
N ALA A 130 -1.08 9.40 -2.73
CA ALA A 130 -2.17 9.80 -3.62
C ALA A 130 -1.83 11.15 -4.27
N ILE A 131 -1.95 11.24 -5.59
CA ILE A 131 -1.61 12.41 -6.39
C ILE A 131 -2.88 12.95 -7.07
N PHE A 132 -3.05 14.26 -6.99
CA PHE A 132 -4.15 15.03 -7.54
C PHE A 132 -3.59 16.13 -8.44
N THR A 133 -4.13 16.27 -9.64
CA THR A 133 -3.75 17.31 -10.60
C THR A 133 -5.00 18.01 -11.14
N PRO A 134 -4.89 19.27 -11.59
CA PRO A 134 -5.95 19.91 -12.38
C PRO A 134 -6.22 19.15 -13.69
N GLU A 135 -7.30 19.52 -14.36
CA GLU A 135 -7.69 18.98 -15.67
C GLU A 135 -6.67 19.36 -16.76
N ASP A 136 -6.21 20.62 -16.77
CA ASP A 136 -5.13 21.08 -17.65
C ASP A 136 -3.78 20.99 -16.93
N ILE A 137 -3.06 19.90 -17.19
CA ILE A 137 -1.73 19.64 -16.61
C ILE A 137 -0.58 20.36 -17.34
N GLU A 138 -0.83 20.92 -18.53
CA GLU A 138 0.18 21.65 -19.30
C GLU A 138 0.21 23.14 -18.93
N ALA A 139 -0.82 23.62 -18.22
CA ALA A 139 -0.87 24.97 -17.66
C ALA A 139 0.27 25.20 -16.66
N THR A 140 1.05 26.25 -16.89
CA THR A 140 2.13 26.70 -15.98
C THR A 140 1.64 27.63 -14.88
N ALA A 141 0.51 28.31 -15.11
CA ALA A 141 -0.08 29.23 -14.16
C ALA A 141 -1.08 28.51 -13.25
N LEU A 142 -1.26 29.02 -12.03
CA LEU A 142 -2.32 28.57 -11.13
C LEU A 142 -3.70 28.71 -11.81
N ILE A 143 -4.49 27.63 -11.76
CA ILE A 143 -5.88 27.60 -12.24
C ILE A 143 -6.78 27.79 -11.01
N GLU A 144 -7.25 29.01 -10.77
CA GLU A 144 -8.03 29.34 -9.55
C GLU A 144 -9.39 28.63 -9.47
N ASP A 145 -9.99 28.28 -10.62
CA ASP A 145 -11.29 27.64 -10.73
C ASP A 145 -11.23 26.09 -10.77
N ASP A 146 -10.04 25.51 -10.60
CA ASP A 146 -9.82 24.06 -10.53
C ASP A 146 -9.01 23.68 -9.27
N ARG A 147 -8.81 22.39 -9.03
CA ARG A 147 -7.99 21.89 -7.93
C ARG A 147 -6.51 22.22 -8.18
N PRO A 148 -5.77 22.59 -7.13
CA PRO A 148 -4.32 22.70 -7.24
C PRO A 148 -3.70 21.31 -7.41
N TYR A 149 -2.45 21.30 -7.89
CA TYR A 149 -1.59 20.15 -7.70
C TYR A 149 -1.44 19.84 -6.21
N ALA A 150 -1.60 18.58 -5.86
CA ALA A 150 -1.39 18.12 -4.50
C ALA A 150 -0.99 16.65 -4.50
N SER A 151 -0.12 16.28 -3.57
CA SER A 151 0.16 14.89 -3.28
C SER A 151 0.12 14.66 -1.78
N TRP A 152 -0.34 13.48 -1.38
CA TRP A 152 -0.50 13.05 0.00
C TRP A 152 0.28 11.76 0.22
N LEU A 153 1.42 11.84 0.89
CA LEU A 153 2.25 10.69 1.27
C LEU A 153 1.95 10.32 2.71
N TYR A 154 1.55 9.07 2.96
CA TYR A 154 1.06 8.65 4.26
C TYR A 154 1.55 7.27 4.69
N LEU A 155 1.63 7.12 6.01
CA LEU A 155 1.79 5.87 6.71
C LEU A 155 0.53 5.59 7.54
N ASN A 156 0.00 4.41 7.31
CA ASN A 156 -1.14 3.81 7.98
C ASN A 156 -0.65 2.70 8.91
N THR A 157 -1.19 2.63 10.12
CA THR A 157 -1.06 1.46 10.99
C THR A 157 -2.36 1.21 11.73
N GLY A 158 -2.73 -0.05 11.91
CA GLY A 158 -4.02 -0.35 12.49
C GLY A 158 -4.10 -1.73 13.09
N ILE A 159 -5.13 -1.91 13.91
CA ILE A 159 -5.48 -3.15 14.59
C ILE A 159 -6.95 -3.49 14.34
N GLY A 160 -7.19 -4.70 13.86
CA GLY A 160 -8.49 -5.25 13.54
C GLY A 160 -8.78 -6.49 14.37
N HIS A 161 -10.01 -6.59 14.87
CA HIS A 161 -10.52 -7.76 15.55
C HIS A 161 -11.79 -8.28 14.87
N VAL A 162 -11.87 -9.60 14.67
CA VAL A 162 -13.11 -10.27 14.29
C VAL A 162 -13.74 -10.91 15.52
N TYR A 163 -15.02 -10.62 15.77
CA TYR A 163 -15.80 -11.20 16.87
C TYR A 163 -17.19 -11.63 16.40
N ARG A 164 -17.77 -12.61 17.09
CA ARG A 164 -19.15 -13.05 16.88
C ARG A 164 -20.11 -12.13 17.64
N ASP A 165 -21.08 -11.54 16.94
CA ASP A 165 -22.16 -10.73 17.52
C ASP A 165 -23.43 -11.56 17.73
N ARG A 166 -24.40 -11.01 18.45
CA ARG A 166 -25.69 -11.68 18.71
C ARG A 166 -26.39 -12.00 17.38
N GLY A 167 -26.74 -13.28 17.18
CA GLY A 167 -27.39 -13.77 15.97
C GLY A 167 -26.44 -14.30 14.88
N ASP A 168 -25.30 -14.86 15.28
CA ASP A 168 -24.34 -15.57 14.42
C ASP A 168 -23.78 -14.75 13.25
N ARG A 169 -23.51 -13.47 13.51
CA ARG A 169 -22.85 -12.59 12.54
C ARG A 169 -21.43 -12.30 12.96
N ASP A 170 -20.51 -12.42 12.03
CA ASP A 170 -19.16 -11.93 12.24
C ASP A 170 -19.13 -10.41 12.10
N ARG A 171 -18.42 -9.77 13.03
CA ARG A 171 -18.15 -8.34 13.04
C ARG A 171 -16.66 -8.13 12.96
N LEU A 172 -16.25 -7.19 12.13
CA LEU A 172 -14.90 -6.64 12.10
C LEU A 172 -14.93 -5.28 12.79
N ASN A 173 -14.19 -5.15 13.89
CA ASN A 173 -13.82 -3.85 14.45
C ASN A 173 -12.40 -3.53 14.01
N MET A 174 -12.15 -2.35 13.48
CA MET A 174 -10.83 -1.91 13.06
C MET A 174 -10.58 -0.50 13.55
N LEU A 175 -9.36 -0.28 14.03
CA LEU A 175 -8.83 1.03 14.36
C LEU A 175 -7.65 1.27 13.42
N LEU A 176 -7.64 2.42 12.76
CA LEU A 176 -6.57 2.84 11.87
C LEU A 176 -6.07 4.23 12.29
N LEU A 177 -4.76 4.34 12.36
CA LEU A 177 -4.04 5.60 12.52
C LEU A 177 -3.34 5.91 11.21
N THR A 178 -3.52 7.12 10.72
CA THR A 178 -2.86 7.64 9.54
C THR A 178 -2.08 8.89 9.93
N ILE A 179 -0.82 8.94 9.53
CA ILE A 179 -0.01 10.14 9.52
C ILE A 179 0.52 10.35 8.12
N GLY A 180 0.61 11.59 7.68
CA GLY A 180 1.22 11.89 6.39
C GLY A 180 1.47 13.38 6.21
N ILE A 181 1.93 13.73 5.02
CA ILE A 181 2.19 15.10 4.61
C ILE A 181 1.60 15.38 3.23
N VAL A 182 0.89 16.50 3.11
CA VAL A 182 0.51 17.10 1.83
C VAL A 182 1.64 18.04 1.42
N GLY A 183 1.88 18.21 0.11
CA GLY A 183 2.77 19.26 -0.42
C GLY A 183 4.07 18.72 -1.02
N PRO A 184 5.10 19.56 -1.28
CA PRO A 184 6.35 19.13 -1.92
C PRO A 184 7.05 17.98 -1.20
N SER A 185 7.02 17.93 0.13
CA SER A 185 7.60 16.83 0.92
C SER A 185 6.93 15.47 0.68
N SER A 186 5.76 15.45 0.03
CA SER A 186 5.07 14.22 -0.36
C SER A 186 5.59 13.61 -1.67
N LEU A 187 6.49 14.30 -2.39
CA LEU A 187 7.17 13.84 -3.62
C LEU A 187 6.23 13.50 -4.78
N GLY A 188 5.16 14.30 -4.93
CA GLY A 188 4.15 14.11 -5.97
C GLY A 188 4.69 14.33 -7.37
N GLU A 189 5.40 15.44 -7.57
CA GLU A 189 6.02 15.84 -8.85
C GLU A 189 6.96 14.74 -9.34
N GLU A 190 7.92 14.34 -8.52
CA GLU A 190 8.93 13.36 -8.88
C GLU A 190 8.31 11.99 -9.20
N THR A 191 7.23 11.63 -8.50
CA THR A 191 6.53 10.38 -8.77
C THR A 191 5.76 10.46 -10.08
N GLN A 192 5.07 11.57 -10.35
CA GLN A 192 4.36 11.77 -11.60
C GLN A 192 5.32 11.81 -12.78
N GLU A 193 6.42 12.55 -12.69
CA GLU A 193 7.50 12.59 -13.68
C GLU A 193 8.08 11.20 -13.93
N ALA A 194 8.34 10.41 -12.88
CA ALA A 194 8.86 9.06 -13.03
C ALA A 194 7.89 8.17 -13.81
N VAL A 195 6.59 8.22 -13.49
CA VAL A 195 5.54 7.47 -14.20
C VAL A 195 5.41 7.95 -15.64
N HIS A 196 5.31 9.26 -15.86
CA HIS A 196 5.17 9.86 -17.18
C HIS A 196 6.37 9.52 -18.06
N SER A 197 7.60 9.60 -17.53
CA SER A 197 8.81 9.23 -18.28
C SER A 197 8.81 7.80 -18.83
N VAL A 198 8.01 6.90 -18.22
CA VAL A 198 7.86 5.49 -18.58
C VAL A 198 6.64 5.26 -19.47
N PHE A 199 5.49 5.88 -19.22
CA PHE A 199 4.21 5.52 -19.84
C PHE A 199 3.63 6.58 -20.80
N ASP A 200 4.01 7.84 -20.66
CA ASP A 200 3.43 8.95 -21.41
C ASP A 200 4.53 9.92 -21.94
N ASN A 201 4.13 10.93 -22.69
CA ASN A 201 4.99 12.00 -23.18
C ASN A 201 4.49 13.41 -22.81
N THR A 202 3.37 13.54 -22.08
CA THR A 202 2.88 14.84 -21.59
C THR A 202 3.54 15.16 -20.26
N ASP A 203 4.28 16.26 -20.19
CA ASP A 203 4.99 16.67 -18.97
C ASP A 203 4.16 17.70 -18.19
N PRO A 204 3.77 17.42 -16.93
CA PRO A 204 3.01 18.36 -16.12
C PRO A 204 3.86 19.60 -15.81
N GLN A 205 3.31 20.80 -15.99
CA GLN A 205 4.05 22.06 -15.85
C GLN A 205 3.61 22.94 -14.66
N GLY A 206 2.60 22.51 -13.90
CA GLY A 206 1.98 23.33 -12.86
C GLY A 206 2.44 23.06 -11.41
N TRP A 207 3.38 22.13 -11.19
CA TRP A 207 3.81 21.70 -9.84
C TRP A 207 4.40 22.82 -8.97
N ASP A 208 4.91 23.89 -9.57
CA ASP A 208 5.33 25.11 -8.87
C ASP A 208 4.18 25.82 -8.12
N ASN A 209 2.92 25.55 -8.48
CA ASN A 209 1.71 26.09 -7.86
C ASN A 209 0.99 25.08 -6.94
N GLN A 210 1.67 23.99 -6.54
CA GLN A 210 1.07 22.97 -5.67
C GLN A 210 0.78 23.50 -4.25
N LEU A 211 -0.05 22.78 -3.49
CA LEU A 211 -0.25 23.05 -2.06
C LEU A 211 1.06 22.98 -1.28
N GLU A 212 1.22 23.85 -0.28
CA GLU A 212 2.38 23.82 0.62
C GLU A 212 2.37 22.62 1.57
N ASP A 213 3.50 22.42 2.26
CA ASP A 213 3.69 21.32 3.21
C ASP A 213 2.73 21.42 4.41
N GLU A 214 1.82 20.46 4.53
CA GLU A 214 0.88 20.35 5.64
C GLU A 214 0.85 18.93 6.22
N LEU A 215 1.10 18.81 7.54
CA LEU A 215 1.01 17.53 8.24
C LEU A 215 -0.46 17.15 8.48
N GLY A 216 -0.86 15.94 8.08
CA GLY A 216 -2.17 15.38 8.36
C GLY A 216 -2.11 14.21 9.35
N LEU A 217 -3.12 14.14 10.21
CA LEU A 217 -3.33 13.05 11.16
C LEU A 217 -4.79 12.62 11.08
N ASN A 218 -5.04 11.32 10.89
CA ASN A 218 -6.39 10.76 10.87
C ASN A 218 -6.50 9.59 11.84
N PHE A 219 -7.59 9.59 12.59
CA PHE A 219 -8.02 8.48 13.42
C PHE A 219 -9.32 7.92 12.85
N THR A 220 -9.30 6.66 12.42
CA THR A 220 -10.47 5.99 11.84
C THR A 220 -10.86 4.78 12.68
N PHE A 221 -12.16 4.71 13.03
CA PHE A 221 -12.78 3.53 13.62
C PHE A 221 -13.82 2.97 12.66
N LEU A 222 -13.71 1.68 12.35
CA LEU A 222 -14.63 0.96 11.47
C LEU A 222 -15.25 -0.22 12.23
N ASN A 223 -16.58 -0.33 12.18
CA ASN A 223 -17.32 -1.51 12.63
C ASN A 223 -18.16 -2.04 11.47
N LYS A 224 -17.75 -3.17 10.90
CA LYS A 224 -18.41 -3.80 9.74
C LYS A 224 -19.03 -5.12 10.15
N SER A 225 -20.29 -5.34 9.77
CA SER A 225 -20.94 -6.65 9.92
C SER A 225 -20.89 -7.40 8.60
N ARG A 226 -20.50 -8.68 8.66
CA ARG A 226 -20.64 -9.61 7.54
C ARG A 226 -21.53 -10.76 7.98
N ARG A 227 -22.60 -11.00 7.23
CA ARG A 227 -23.39 -12.22 7.35
C ARG A 227 -22.74 -13.26 6.43
N ILE A 228 -21.97 -14.18 7.00
CA ILE A 228 -21.54 -15.36 6.25
C ILE A 228 -22.76 -16.30 6.28
N TYR A 229 -23.43 -16.48 5.14
CA TYR A 229 -24.28 -17.65 4.99
C TYR A 229 -23.34 -18.84 4.93
N GLY A 230 -23.18 -19.55 6.06
CA GLY A 230 -22.64 -20.89 6.04
C GLY A 230 -23.58 -21.72 5.18
N PHE A 231 -23.16 -22.07 3.97
CA PHE A 231 -23.70 -23.23 3.31
C PHE A 231 -23.12 -24.41 4.08
N ASP A 232 -23.79 -24.79 5.17
CA ASP A 232 -23.65 -26.13 5.70
C ASP A 232 -23.97 -27.07 4.55
N MET A 233 -22.94 -27.66 3.95
CA MET A 233 -23.14 -28.88 3.18
C MET A 233 -23.55 -29.95 4.18
N VAL A 234 -24.88 -30.06 4.32
CA VAL A 234 -25.67 -31.27 4.53
C VAL A 234 -24.84 -32.51 4.88
N GLN A 235 -25.03 -32.93 6.14
CA GLN A 235 -24.95 -34.27 6.74
C GLN A 235 -23.60 -35.00 6.79
#